data_AF-A0A4Y5YFM0-F1
#
_entry.id   AF-A0A4Y5YFM0-F1
#
_cell.length_a   1.000
_cell.length_b   1.000
_cell.length_c   1.000
_cell.angle_alpha   90.00
_cell.angle_beta   90.00
_cell.angle_gamma   90.00
#
_symmetry.space_group_name_H-M   'P 1'
#
loop_
_entity.id
_entity.type
_entity.pdbx_description
1 polymer ?
#
loop_
_entity_poly.entity_id
_entity_poly.type
_entity_poly.pdbx_seq_one_letter_code
_entity_poly.pdbx_strand_id
1 'polypeptide(L)'
;MEELINSAREISTKKLVILFRLEPGCLGPDGVNHIDTFCHVAEQALVNLNSDVCHWFLAPRFDKNLIEIQYSLAGKVLSRDKAVKFIESFSQNLDEIEERFEDKLTQLINQYIARKR
;
A
#
# COMPACT_ATOMS: atom_id res chain seq x y z
N MET A 1 23.13 9.30 11.05
CA MET A 1 22.99 8.43 9.85
C MET A 1 22.88 6.97 10.27
N GLU A 2 23.75 6.46 11.15
CA GLU A 2 23.63 5.12 11.73
C GLU A 2 22.37 4.93 12.60
N GLU A 3 21.94 5.94 13.36
CA GLU A 3 20.67 5.88 14.11
C GLU A 3 19.43 5.83 13.20
N LEU A 4 19.43 6.55 12.07
CA LEU A 4 18.37 6.47 11.06
C LEU A 4 18.35 5.10 10.36
N ILE A 5 19.52 4.52 10.09
CA ILE A 5 19.66 3.18 9.53
C ILE A 5 19.22 2.11 10.54
N ASN A 6 19.50 2.28 11.82
CA ASN A 6 19.11 1.35 12.89
C ASN A 6 17.61 1.44 13.19
N SER A 7 17.01 2.63 13.27
CA SER A 7 15.55 2.77 13.36
C SER A 7 14.83 2.21 12.13
N ALA A 8 15.35 2.44 10.92
CA ALA A 8 14.78 1.83 9.72
C ALA A 8 14.92 0.29 9.71
N ARG A 9 16.02 -0.26 10.25
CA ARG A 9 16.22 -1.71 10.43
C ARG A 9 15.29 -2.33 11.48
N GLU A 10 14.97 -1.64 12.58
CA GLU A 10 13.97 -2.08 13.55
C GLU A 10 12.54 -2.01 12.98
N ILE A 11 12.23 -1.00 12.17
CA ILE A 11 10.96 -0.89 11.44
C ILE A 11 10.82 -2.02 10.40
N SER A 12 11.93 -2.43 9.78
CA SER A 12 11.94 -3.31 8.60
C SER A 12 11.86 -4.82 8.88
N THR A 13 11.98 -5.30 10.12
CA THR A 13 11.89 -6.75 10.44
C THR A 13 10.58 -7.16 11.11
N LYS A 14 9.79 -6.21 11.60
CA LYS A 14 8.62 -6.46 12.46
C LYS A 14 7.27 -6.08 11.85
N LYS A 15 7.22 -5.57 10.62
CA LYS A 15 5.97 -5.11 9.99
C LYS A 15 5.80 -5.70 8.60
N LEU A 16 4.56 -6.02 8.27
CA LEU A 16 4.19 -6.47 6.95
C LEU A 16 4.29 -5.30 5.97
N VAL A 17 4.97 -5.48 4.86
CA VAL A 17 4.96 -4.51 3.77
C VAL A 17 3.93 -4.97 2.75
N ILE A 18 2.97 -4.12 2.44
CA ILE A 18 1.89 -4.39 1.48
C ILE A 18 2.03 -3.40 0.31
N LEU A 19 2.37 -3.93 -0.87
CA LEU A 19 2.39 -3.17 -2.11
C LEU A 19 1.05 -3.35 -2.82
N PHE A 20 0.32 -2.25 -3.00
CA PHE A 20 -0.86 -2.18 -3.84
C PHE A 20 -0.51 -1.57 -5.19
N ARG A 21 -0.88 -2.25 -6.28
CA ARG A 21 -0.64 -1.79 -7.65
C ARG A 21 -1.96 -1.31 -8.27
N LEU A 22 -2.12 0.00 -8.41
CA LEU A 22 -3.33 0.64 -8.90
C LEU A 22 -3.32 0.79 -10.43
N GLU A 23 -4.37 0.31 -11.10
CA GLU A 23 -4.52 0.53 -12.55
C GLU A 23 -4.77 2.02 -12.85
N PRO A 24 -4.16 2.60 -13.91
CA PRO A 24 -4.41 3.98 -14.30
C PRO A 24 -5.89 4.27 -14.58
N GLY A 25 -6.64 3.27 -15.07
CA GLY A 25 -8.07 3.40 -15.37
C GLY A 25 -8.93 3.80 -14.16
N CYS A 26 -8.48 3.55 -12.94
CA CYS A 26 -9.14 3.98 -11.71
C CYS A 26 -9.22 5.51 -11.57
N LEU A 27 -8.38 6.25 -12.30
CA LEU A 27 -8.36 7.72 -12.31
C LEU A 27 -9.12 8.33 -13.50
N GLY A 28 -9.80 7.52 -14.32
CA GLY A 28 -10.54 7.94 -15.50
C GLY A 28 -9.76 7.81 -16.83
N PRO A 29 -10.32 8.33 -17.94
CA PRO A 29 -9.79 8.10 -19.30
C PRO A 29 -8.35 8.60 -19.54
N ASP A 30 -7.97 9.69 -18.88
CA ASP A 30 -6.66 10.32 -18.88
C ASP A 30 -5.75 9.82 -17.74
N GLY A 31 -6.18 8.81 -16.99
CA GLY A 31 -5.51 8.33 -15.78
C GLY A 31 -4.05 7.91 -15.96
N VAL A 32 -3.65 7.50 -17.17
CA VAL A 32 -2.26 7.20 -17.54
C VAL A 32 -1.31 8.39 -17.32
N ASN A 33 -1.80 9.63 -17.49
CA ASN A 33 -1.01 10.85 -17.28
C ASN A 33 -0.92 11.26 -15.80
N HIS A 34 -1.72 10.63 -14.94
CA HIS A 34 -1.91 11.04 -13.56
C HIS A 34 -1.45 10.01 -12.53
N ILE A 35 -1.33 8.75 -12.94
CA ILE A 35 -1.15 7.63 -12.01
C ILE A 35 0.12 7.74 -11.18
N ASP A 36 1.25 8.15 -11.77
CA ASP A 36 2.51 8.32 -11.03
C ASP A 36 2.39 9.40 -9.95
N THR A 37 1.87 10.57 -10.31
CA THR A 37 1.62 11.68 -9.39
C THR A 37 0.65 11.28 -8.29
N PHE A 38 -0.45 10.62 -8.66
CA PHE A 38 -1.45 10.15 -7.71
C PHE A 38 -0.86 9.16 -6.72
N CYS A 39 -0.13 8.15 -7.18
CA CYS A 39 0.50 7.15 -6.31
C CYS A 39 1.44 7.83 -5.30
N HIS A 40 2.26 8.79 -5.74
CA HIS A 40 3.17 9.52 -4.86
C HIS A 40 2.43 10.30 -3.74
N VAL A 41 1.38 11.06 -4.08
CA VAL A 41 0.65 11.85 -3.09
C VAL A 41 -0.25 11.00 -2.19
N ALA A 42 -0.84 9.93 -2.74
CA ALA A 42 -1.72 9.05 -2.00
C ALA A 42 -0.95 8.19 -0.99
N GLU A 43 0.24 7.70 -1.34
CA GLU A 43 1.11 6.96 -0.42
C GLU A 43 1.43 7.77 0.85
N GLN A 44 1.73 9.08 0.70
CA GLN A 44 1.95 9.97 1.83
C GLN A 44 0.73 10.10 2.75
N ALA A 45 -0.48 10.08 2.17
CA ALA A 45 -1.72 10.11 2.94
C ALA A 45 -2.06 8.76 3.63
N LEU A 46 -1.42 7.68 3.18
CA LEU A 46 -1.63 6.30 3.66
C LEU A 46 -0.56 5.84 4.64
N VAL A 47 0.57 6.55 4.78
CA VAL A 47 1.74 6.13 5.57
C VAL A 47 1.44 5.75 7.03
N ASN A 48 0.42 6.37 7.63
CA ASN A 48 0.03 6.12 9.02
C ASN A 48 -1.10 5.08 9.17
N LEU A 49 -1.72 4.64 8.07
CA LEU A 49 -2.83 3.71 8.10
C LEU A 49 -2.36 2.30 8.51
N ASN A 50 -2.90 1.77 9.62
CA ASN A 50 -2.49 0.49 10.21
C ASN A 50 -0.97 0.41 10.50
N SER A 51 -0.34 1.56 10.76
CA SER A 51 1.12 1.70 10.87
C SER A 51 1.75 0.96 12.05
N ASP A 52 0.95 0.45 12.98
CA ASP A 52 1.36 -0.44 14.06
C ASP A 52 1.80 -1.81 13.54
N VAL A 53 1.19 -2.32 12.46
CA VAL A 53 1.40 -3.69 11.96
C VAL A 53 1.91 -3.77 10.52
N CYS A 54 1.63 -2.76 9.69
CA CYS A 54 2.01 -2.79 8.29
C CYS A 54 2.47 -1.44 7.74
N HIS A 55 3.09 -1.51 6.57
CA HIS A 55 3.47 -0.37 5.76
C HIS A 55 2.90 -0.55 4.36
N TRP A 56 2.16 0.45 3.91
CA TRP A 56 1.59 0.49 2.56
C TRP A 56 2.55 1.15 1.59
N PHE A 57 2.72 0.51 0.43
CA PHE A 57 3.27 1.13 -0.77
C PHE A 57 2.23 1.15 -1.86
N LEU A 58 2.25 2.21 -2.66
CA LEU A 58 1.34 2.37 -3.78
C LEU A 58 2.13 2.59 -5.06
N ALA A 59 1.89 1.75 -6.06
CA ALA A 59 2.54 1.86 -7.35
C ALA A 59 1.53 1.81 -8.51
N PRO A 60 1.84 2.40 -9.67
CA PRO A 60 1.07 2.19 -10.89
C PRO A 60 1.09 0.72 -11.36
N ARG A 61 -0.03 0.25 -11.92
CA ARG A 61 -0.15 -1.05 -12.59
C ARG A 61 -0.39 -0.86 -14.09
N PHE A 62 0.68 -0.74 -14.86
CA PHE A 62 0.61 -0.69 -16.33
C PHE A 62 0.54 -2.08 -16.96
N ASP A 63 1.21 -3.06 -16.35
CA ASP A 63 1.15 -4.47 -16.77
C ASP A 63 0.12 -5.24 -15.94
N LYS A 64 -0.94 -5.71 -16.59
CA LYS A 64 -2.01 -6.47 -15.96
C LYS A 64 -1.57 -7.87 -15.50
N ASN A 65 -0.42 -8.36 -15.96
CA ASN A 65 0.14 -9.63 -15.48
C ASN A 65 0.76 -9.52 -14.08
N LEU A 66 1.10 -8.31 -13.62
CA LEU A 66 1.53 -8.09 -12.25
C LEU A 66 0.34 -8.24 -11.31
N ILE A 67 0.55 -8.93 -10.18
CA ILE A 67 -0.48 -9.06 -9.13
C ILE A 67 -0.80 -7.70 -8.51
N GLU A 68 -2.07 -7.50 -8.16
CA GLU A 68 -2.56 -6.25 -7.57
C GLU A 68 -1.96 -6.01 -6.18
N ILE A 69 -2.07 -7.00 -5.29
CA ILE A 69 -1.54 -6.92 -3.92
C ILE A 69 -0.36 -7.88 -3.77
N GLN A 70 0.75 -7.38 -3.23
CA GLN A 70 1.92 -8.17 -2.89
C GLN A 70 2.34 -7.92 -1.45
N TYR A 71 2.52 -8.99 -0.70
CA TYR A 71 3.00 -8.94 0.68
C TYR A 71 4.48 -9.25 0.74
N SER A 72 5.20 -8.57 1.62
CA SER A 72 6.56 -8.93 1.96
C SER A 72 6.89 -8.67 3.42
N LEU A 73 7.83 -9.44 3.95
CA LEU A 73 8.33 -9.29 5.31
C LEU A 73 9.85 -9.49 5.28
N ALA A 74 10.59 -8.55 5.88
CA ALA A 74 12.05 -8.55 5.86
C ALA A 74 12.65 -8.77 4.46
N GLY A 75 12.07 -8.11 3.44
CA GLY A 75 12.51 -8.17 2.05
C GLY A 75 12.14 -9.45 1.29
N LYS A 76 11.40 -10.39 1.91
CA LYS A 76 10.94 -11.62 1.25
C LYS A 76 9.46 -11.53 0.92
N VAL A 77 9.10 -11.88 -0.32
CA VAL A 77 7.70 -11.97 -0.75
C VAL A 77 7.00 -13.12 0.01
N LEU A 78 5.78 -12.86 0.45
CA LEU A 78 4.93 -13.83 1.15
C LEU A 78 3.72 -14.21 0.30
N SER A 79 3.22 -15.43 0.50
CA SER A 79 1.86 -15.77 0.09
C SER A 79 0.85 -15.06 1.01
N ARG A 80 -0.38 -14.88 0.53
CA ARG A 80 -1.47 -14.31 1.35
C ARG A 80 -1.66 -15.06 2.66
N ASP A 81 -1.67 -16.39 2.65
CA ASP A 81 -1.81 -17.20 3.88
C ASP A 81 -0.73 -16.91 4.94
N LYS A 82 0.50 -16.60 4.51
CA LYS A 82 1.58 -16.23 5.44
C LYS A 82 1.40 -14.80 5.96
N ALA A 83 0.91 -13.89 5.13
CA ALA A 83 0.56 -12.54 5.54
C ALA A 83 -0.59 -12.53 6.56
N VAL A 84 -1.63 -13.35 6.34
CA VAL A 84 -2.75 -13.55 7.28
C VAL A 84 -2.22 -13.98 8.64
N LYS A 85 -1.46 -15.09 8.69
CA LYS A 85 -0.86 -15.59 9.94
C LYS A 85 0.01 -14.56 10.65
N PHE A 86 0.73 -13.74 9.90
CA PHE A 86 1.54 -12.69 10.47
C PHE A 86 0.67 -11.63 11.14
N ILE A 87 -0.37 -11.13 10.47
CA ILE A 87 -1.30 -10.13 11.02
C ILE A 87 -2.09 -10.68 12.22
N GLU A 88 -2.53 -11.94 12.16
CA GLU A 88 -3.22 -12.62 13.28
C GLU A 88 -2.36 -12.67 14.55
N SER A 89 -1.03 -12.70 14.42
CA SER A 89 -0.12 -12.64 15.59
C SER A 89 -0.19 -11.32 16.37
N PHE A 90 -0.75 -10.28 15.76
CA PHE A 90 -1.06 -8.98 16.38
C PHE A 90 -2.53 -8.86 16.81
N SER A 91 -3.30 -9.97 16.81
CA SER A 91 -4.75 -9.99 17.06
C SER A 91 -5.56 -9.09 16.11
N GLN A 92 -5.10 -8.96 14.87
CA GLN A 92 -5.77 -8.20 13.80
C GLN A 92 -6.17 -9.14 12.65
N ASN A 93 -7.00 -8.63 11.73
CA ASN A 93 -7.48 -9.34 10.55
C ASN A 93 -6.96 -8.67 9.27
N LEU A 94 -6.40 -9.46 8.34
CA LEU A 94 -5.82 -8.92 7.10
C LEU A 94 -6.90 -8.37 6.15
N ASP A 95 -8.05 -9.03 6.05
CA ASP A 95 -9.15 -8.59 5.20
C ASP A 95 -9.67 -7.22 5.66
N GLU A 96 -9.84 -7.01 6.97
CA GLU A 96 -10.22 -5.70 7.52
C GLU A 96 -9.15 -4.62 7.30
N ILE A 97 -7.87 -4.98 7.34
CA ILE A 97 -6.75 -4.07 7.04
C ILE A 97 -6.81 -3.62 5.58
N GLU A 98 -7.09 -4.54 4.67
CA GLU A 98 -7.24 -4.28 3.23
C GLU A 98 -8.49 -3.45 2.95
N GLU A 99 -9.62 -3.76 3.56
CA GLU A 99 -10.87 -3.00 3.43
C GLU A 99 -10.68 -1.54 3.85
N ARG A 100 -10.06 -1.29 5.02
CA ARG A 100 -9.74 0.09 5.47
C ARG A 100 -8.83 0.84 4.50
N PHE A 101 -7.91 0.13 3.85
CA PHE A 101 -7.06 0.71 2.83
C PHE A 101 -7.82 1.04 1.56
N GLU A 102 -8.64 0.12 1.06
CA GLU A 102 -9.45 0.29 -0.16
C GLU A 102 -10.47 1.44 0.00
N ASP A 103 -11.12 1.54 1.16
CA ASP A 103 -12.00 2.65 1.51
C ASP A 103 -11.25 3.99 1.45
N LYS A 104 -10.06 4.04 2.07
CA LYS A 104 -9.25 5.26 2.09
C LYS A 104 -8.74 5.62 0.70
N LEU A 105 -8.30 4.63 -0.07
CA LEU A 105 -7.82 4.81 -1.43
C LEU A 105 -8.95 5.33 -2.33
N THR A 106 -10.15 4.79 -2.21
CA THR A 106 -11.35 5.25 -2.94
C THR A 106 -11.65 6.72 -2.63
N GLN A 107 -11.57 7.13 -1.37
CA GLN A 107 -11.73 8.54 -1.00
C GLN A 107 -10.65 9.42 -1.65
N LEU A 108 -9.39 8.99 -1.66
CA LEU A 108 -8.28 9.73 -2.26
C LEU A 108 -8.44 9.84 -3.78
N ILE A 109 -8.84 8.77 -4.47
CA ILE A 109 -9.15 8.75 -5.90
C ILE A 109 -10.23 9.78 -6.22
N ASN A 110 -11.36 9.75 -5.49
CA ASN A 110 -12.46 10.68 -5.72
C ASN A 110 -12.05 12.14 -5.51
N GLN A 111 -11.27 12.41 -4.46
CA GLN A 111 -10.75 13.75 -4.20
C GLN A 111 -9.77 14.23 -5.29
N TYR A 112 -8.92 13.33 -5.79
CA TYR A 112 -7.99 13.66 -6.87
C TYR A 112 -8.75 13.96 -8.17
N ILE A 113 -9.71 13.10 -8.53
CA ILE A 113 -10.56 13.29 -9.71
C ILE A 113 -11.34 14.61 -9.61
N ALA A 114 -11.87 14.95 -8.45
CA ALA A 114 -12.62 16.20 -8.24
C ALA A 114 -11.76 17.46 -8.38
N ARG A 115 -10.45 17.38 -8.11
CA ARG A 115 -9.51 18.52 -8.18
C ARG A 115 -8.89 18.72 -9.57
N LYS A 116 -8.84 17.67 -10.40
CA LYS A 116 -8.30 17.77 -11.77
C LYS A 116 -9.33 18.21 -12.82
N ARG A 117 -10.60 18.22 -12.47
CA ARG A 117 -11.72 18.62 -13.35
C ARG A 117 -11.79 20.13 -13.49
#